data_AF-A0A8T0D149-F1
#
_entry.id   AF-A0A8T0D149-F1
#
_cell.length_a   1.000
_cell.length_b   1.000
_cell.length_c   1.000
_cell.angle_alpha   90.00
_cell.angle_beta   90.00
_cell.angle_gamma   90.00
#
_symmetry.space_group_name_H-M   'P 1'
#
loop_
_entity.id
_entity.type
_entity.pdbx_description
1 polymer ?
#
loop_
_entity_poly.entity_id
_entity_poly.type
_entity_poly.pdbx_seq_one_letter_code
_entity_poly.pdbx_strand_id
1 'polypeptide(L)'
;MNPTSCAKSLRMANDSLADKEEKLRHLQLLVRFAENPKMAEIETLTNKWKSAAQQALCELQGLYDGTNKVELLNMFGIDPQIIGISADNS
;
A
#
# COMPACT_ATOMS: atom_id res chain seq x y z
N MET A 1 -48.33 12.36 -16.95
CA MET A 1 -46.97 11.97 -16.51
C MET A 1 -46.02 13.11 -16.82
N ASN A 2 -45.34 13.68 -15.82
CA ASN A 2 -44.46 14.83 -16.04
C ASN A 2 -43.09 14.37 -16.61
N PRO A 3 -42.68 14.86 -17.79
CA PRO A 3 -41.47 14.40 -18.49
C PRO A 3 -40.18 14.63 -17.69
N THR A 4 -40.16 15.66 -16.84
CA THR A 4 -39.05 16.00 -15.95
C THR A 4 -38.79 14.96 -14.85
N SER A 5 -39.83 14.21 -14.44
CA SER A 5 -39.69 13.16 -13.42
C SER A 5 -39.05 11.90 -13.98
N CYS A 6 -39.33 11.55 -15.25
CA CYS A 6 -38.78 10.36 -15.89
C CYS A 6 -37.28 10.52 -16.16
N ALA A 7 -36.85 11.69 -16.64
CA ALA A 7 -35.44 11.99 -16.91
C ALA A 7 -34.57 11.93 -15.63
N LYS A 8 -35.11 12.38 -14.49
CA LYS A 8 -34.40 12.33 -13.20
C LYS A 8 -34.20 10.89 -12.72
N SER A 9 -35.24 10.05 -12.81
CA SER A 9 -35.15 8.63 -12.43
C SER A 9 -34.15 7.86 -13.31
N LEU A 10 -34.10 8.16 -14.62
CA LEU A 10 -33.15 7.52 -15.54
C LEU A 10 -31.70 7.89 -15.21
N ARG A 11 -31.43 9.15 -14.87
CA ARG A 11 -30.10 9.60 -14.46
C ARG A 11 -29.64 8.91 -13.16
N MET A 12 -30.51 8.84 -12.15
CA MET A 12 -30.19 8.16 -10.89
C MET A 12 -29.93 6.66 -11.09
N ALA A 13 -30.65 6.03 -12.01
CA ALA A 13 -30.41 4.62 -12.37
C ALA A 13 -29.05 4.44 -13.04
N ASN A 14 -28.66 5.34 -13.95
CA ASN A 14 -27.35 5.30 -14.61
C ASN A 14 -26.20 5.54 -13.63
N ASP A 15 -26.32 6.53 -12.74
CA ASP A 15 -25.31 6.81 -11.72
C ASP A 15 -25.15 5.59 -10.78
N SER A 16 -26.26 4.96 -10.37
CA SER A 16 -26.22 3.74 -9.56
C SER A 16 -25.62 2.54 -10.31
N LEU A 17 -25.82 2.45 -11.63
CA LEU A 17 -25.22 1.41 -12.46
C LEU A 17 -23.70 1.60 -12.53
N ALA A 18 -23.24 2.81 -12.81
CA ALA A 18 -21.82 3.15 -12.86
C ALA A 18 -21.10 2.83 -11.54
N ASP A 19 -21.72 3.18 -10.40
CA ASP A 19 -21.19 2.83 -9.08
C ASP A 19 -21.07 1.31 -8.85
N LYS A 20 -22.04 0.53 -9.35
CA LYS A 20 -22.01 -0.93 -9.24
C LYS A 20 -20.97 -1.54 -10.16
N GLU A 21 -20.81 -1.01 -11.36
CA GLU A 21 -19.78 -1.43 -12.32
C GLU A 21 -18.38 -1.17 -11.76
N GLU A 22 -18.15 -0.01 -11.16
CA GLU A 22 -16.86 0.32 -10.54
C GLU A 22 -16.55 -0.59 -9.34
N LYS A 23 -17.56 -0.87 -8.50
CA LYS A 23 -17.42 -1.83 -7.40
C LYS A 23 -17.11 -3.23 -7.92
N LEU A 24 -17.79 -3.68 -8.97
CA LEU A 24 -17.54 -4.98 -9.60
C LEU A 24 -16.11 -5.05 -10.16
N ARG A 25 -15.65 -3.99 -10.84
CA ARG A 25 -14.28 -3.89 -11.36
C ARG A 25 -13.26 -4.01 -10.24
N HIS A 26 -13.49 -3.33 -9.12
CA HIS A 26 -12.62 -3.40 -7.95
C HIS A 26 -12.58 -4.82 -7.36
N LEU A 27 -13.73 -5.47 -7.19
CA LEU A 27 -13.80 -6.85 -6.69
C LEU A 27 -13.08 -7.84 -7.60
N GLN A 28 -13.26 -7.71 -8.92
CA GLN A 28 -12.56 -8.55 -9.90
C GLN A 28 -11.05 -8.37 -9.84
N LEU A 29 -10.58 -7.13 -9.62
CA LEU A 29 -9.17 -6.85 -9.44
C LEU A 29 -8.62 -7.51 -8.17
N LEU A 30 -9.35 -7.44 -7.05
CA LEU A 30 -8.96 -8.09 -5.79
C LEU A 30 -8.88 -9.61 -5.94
N VAL A 31 -9.85 -10.24 -6.62
CA VAL A 31 -9.82 -11.68 -6.89
C VAL A 31 -8.58 -12.05 -7.71
N ARG A 32 -8.29 -11.31 -8.78
CA ARG A 32 -7.08 -11.54 -9.58
C ARG A 32 -5.80 -11.41 -8.76
N PHE A 33 -5.73 -10.45 -7.84
CA PHE A 33 -4.58 -10.33 -6.95
C PHE A 33 -4.48 -11.46 -5.95
N ALA A 34 -5.59 -11.90 -5.35
CA ALA A 34 -5.63 -13.00 -4.40
C ALA A 34 -5.22 -14.33 -5.05
N GLU A 35 -5.61 -14.56 -6.30
CA GLU A 35 -5.28 -15.77 -7.06
C GLU A 35 -3.90 -15.70 -7.73
N ASN A 36 -3.24 -14.54 -7.74
CA ASN A 36 -1.95 -14.39 -8.42
C ASN A 36 -0.81 -14.90 -7.53
N PRO A 37 -0.16 -16.03 -7.88
CA PRO A 37 0.93 -16.60 -7.07
C PRO A 37 2.14 -15.65 -6.97
N LYS A 38 2.28 -14.69 -7.89
CA LYS A 38 3.32 -13.66 -7.83
C LYS A 38 3.14 -12.69 -6.67
N MET A 39 1.93 -12.53 -6.12
CA MET A 39 1.74 -11.66 -4.95
C MET A 39 2.42 -12.23 -3.71
N ALA A 40 2.33 -13.54 -3.49
CA ALA A 40 3.07 -14.22 -2.42
C ALA A 40 4.59 -14.14 -2.64
N GLU A 41 5.04 -14.20 -3.89
CA GLU A 41 6.45 -14.02 -4.25
C GLU A 41 6.92 -12.58 -3.97
N ILE A 42 6.15 -11.57 -4.35
CA ILE A 42 6.44 -10.16 -4.08
C ILE A 42 6.51 -9.91 -2.57
N GLU A 43 5.57 -10.44 -1.79
CA GLU A 43 5.59 -10.35 -0.33
C GLU A 43 6.87 -10.99 0.25
N THR A 44 7.20 -12.20 -0.22
CA THR A 44 8.41 -12.90 0.19
C THR A 44 9.68 -12.11 -0.13
N LEU A 45 9.80 -11.58 -1.34
CA LEU A 45 10.94 -10.77 -1.77
C LEU A 45 11.01 -9.46 -0.97
N THR A 46 9.88 -8.80 -0.76
CA THR A 46 9.78 -7.58 0.06
C THR A 46 10.30 -7.85 1.46
N ASN A 47 9.88 -8.94 2.09
CA ASN A 47 10.34 -9.30 3.43
C ASN A 47 11.85 -9.59 3.46
N LYS A 48 12.40 -10.29 2.46
CA LYS A 48 13.85 -10.52 2.33
C LYS A 48 14.64 -9.20 2.25
N TRP A 49 14.19 -8.27 1.40
CA TRP A 49 14.84 -6.97 1.26
C TRP A 49 14.72 -6.12 2.53
N LYS A 50 13.57 -6.15 3.22
CA LYS A 50 13.40 -5.49 4.52
C LYS A 50 14.38 -6.03 5.56
N SER A 51 14.48 -7.35 5.70
CA SER A 51 15.43 -7.97 6.65
C SER A 51 16.88 -7.62 6.32
N ALA A 52 17.27 -7.66 5.04
CA ALA A 52 18.61 -7.26 4.61
C ALA A 52 18.90 -5.78 4.93
N ALA A 53 17.95 -4.88 4.68
CA ALA A 53 18.08 -3.46 5.00
C ALA A 53 18.20 -3.22 6.51
N GLN A 54 17.41 -3.92 7.33
CA GLN A 54 17.51 -3.85 8.79
C GLN A 54 18.87 -4.33 9.30
N GLN A 55 19.40 -5.41 8.72
CA GLN A 55 20.72 -5.92 9.07
C GLN A 55 21.82 -4.91 8.73
N ALA A 56 21.81 -4.38 7.50
CA ALA A 56 22.76 -3.35 7.08
C ALA A 56 22.66 -2.09 7.96
N LEU A 57 21.46 -1.72 8.40
CA LEU A 57 21.26 -0.59 9.31
C LEU A 57 21.87 -0.84 10.70
N CYS A 58 21.77 -2.06 11.23
CA CYS A 58 22.43 -2.42 12.49
C CYS A 58 23.95 -2.34 12.36
N GLU A 59 24.51 -2.81 11.24
CA GLU A 59 25.94 -2.72 10.95
C GLU A 59 26.40 -1.26 10.82
N LEU A 60 25.63 -0.44 10.11
CA LEU A 60 25.86 1.01 10.00
C LEU A 60 25.77 1.70 11.35
N GLN A 61 24.81 1.36 12.20
CA GLN A 61 24.68 1.97 13.52
C GLN A 61 25.92 1.74 14.39
N GLY A 62 26.59 0.58 14.27
CA GLY A 62 27.86 0.33 14.94
C GLY A 62 29.04 1.16 14.42
N LEU A 63 28.90 1.82 13.26
CA LEU A 63 29.90 2.73 12.69
C LEU A 63 29.63 4.20 13.03
N TYR A 64 28.37 4.53 13.33
CA TYR A 64 27.91 5.89 13.66
C TYR A 64 27.51 5.96 15.13
N ASP A 65 28.50 6.01 16.02
CA ASP A 65 28.28 6.14 17.46
C ASP A 65 27.35 7.32 17.78
N GLY A 66 26.27 7.02 18.52
CA GLY A 66 25.32 8.02 19.00
C GLY A 66 24.20 8.42 18.03
N THR A 67 24.16 7.89 16.81
CA THR A 67 23.05 8.16 15.87
C THR A 67 22.00 7.06 15.97
N ASN A 68 20.73 7.44 16.12
CA ASN A 68 19.65 6.46 16.17
C ASN A 68 19.30 5.94 14.76
N LYS A 69 18.60 4.81 14.69
CA LYS A 69 18.25 4.15 13.42
C LYS A 69 17.39 5.03 12.51
N VAL A 70 16.50 5.85 13.09
CA VAL A 70 15.60 6.73 12.35
C VAL A 70 16.37 7.90 11.73
N GLU A 71 17.27 8.51 12.49
CA GLU A 71 18.19 9.56 12.01
C GLU A 71 19.06 9.03 10.88
N LEU A 72 19.64 7.83 11.03
CA LEU A 72 20.41 7.17 9.99
C LEU A 72 19.60 7.01 8.70
N LEU A 73 18.37 6.49 8.79
CA LEU A 73 17.50 6.32 7.63
C LEU A 73 17.11 7.66 6.98
N ASN A 74 16.85 8.68 7.79
CA ASN A 74 16.56 10.03 7.30
C ASN A 74 17.74 10.61 6.51
N MET A 75 18.99 10.34 6.90
CA MET A 75 20.18 10.77 6.13
C MET A 75 20.23 10.13 4.74
N PHE A 76 19.74 8.91 4.60
CA PHE A 76 19.68 8.20 3.31
C PHE A 76 18.36 8.43 2.55
N GLY A 77 17.44 9.26 3.09
CA GLY A 77 16.14 9.54 2.47
C GLY A 77 15.18 8.35 2.48
N ILE A 78 15.34 7.43 3.43
CA ILE A 78 14.51 6.24 3.56
C ILE A 78 13.47 6.47 4.65
N ASP A 79 12.19 6.29 4.33
CA ASP A 79 11.12 6.28 5.34
C ASP A 79 11.27 5.02 6.24
N PRO A 80 11.43 5.17 7.57
CA PRO A 80 11.56 4.06 8.50
C PRO A 80 10.44 3.01 8.38
N GLN A 81 9.22 3.42 8.03
CA GLN A 81 8.08 2.49 7.88
C GLN A 81 8.28 1.51 6.73
N ILE A 82 9.02 1.89 5.68
CA ILE A 82 9.30 1.04 4.51
C ILE A 82 10.06 -0.21 4.92
N ILE A 83 10.92 -0.14 5.93
CA ILE A 83 11.66 -1.29 6.45
C ILE A 83 11.17 -1.75 7.83
N GLY A 84 9.97 -1.33 8.24
CA GLY A 84 9.32 -1.80 9.46
C GLY A 84 9.92 -1.27 10.77
N ILE A 85 10.56 -0.09 10.74
CA ILE A 85 11.07 0.59 11.92
C ILE A 85 10.04 1.65 12.33
N SER A 86 9.46 1.49 13.51
CA SER A 86 8.60 2.51 14.14
C SER A 86 9.43 3.40 15.05
N ALA A 87 9.04 4.68 15.14
CA ALA A 87 9.67 5.65 16.03
C ALA A 87 9.62 5.22 17.51
N ASP A 88 8.65 4.37 17.87
CA ASP A 88 8.43 3.89 19.24
C ASP A 88 9.47 2.86 19.73
N ASN A 89 10.30 2.32 18.81
CA ASN A 89 11.34 1.34 19.11
C ASN A 89 12.76 1.91 18.95
N SER A 90 12.91 3.25 18.91
CA SER A 90 14.19 3.95 18.79
C SER A 90 14.81 4.27 20.14
#